data_AF-A0A403D3P8-F1
#
_entry.id   AF-A0A403D3P8-F1
#
_cell.length_a   1.000
_cell.length_b   1.000
_cell.length_c   1.000
_cell.angle_alpha   90.00
_cell.angle_beta   90.00
_cell.angle_gamma   90.00
#
_symmetry.space_group_name_H-M   'P 1'
#
loop_
_entity.id
_entity.type
_entity.pdbx_description
1 polymer ?
#
loop_
_entity_poly.entity_id
_entity_poly.type
_entity_poly.pdbx_seq_one_letter_code
_entity_poly.pdbx_strand_id
1 'polypeptide(L)'
;MQLSDGEKLILMMLCDLYDKNKIEGEIDHTFVRDAIFENQTWALPWKFSGIPFKNTETPRVVKKVLDILDMWRVIEYSYSELTEEEKKKLKENVELFGKNPIFKGFDGNNETEYLAAADFVINKLDRFEEFKLRDLNSHTPSLATYERMMHVFNPLFHENFGEPLTLEQLTLVLREKIHPSRR
;
A
#
# COMPACT_ATOMS: atom_id res chain seq x y z
N MET A 1 -14.90 -10.28 3.00
CA MET A 1 -15.58 -11.39 3.71
C MET A 1 -15.38 -11.24 5.21
N GLN A 2 -16.43 -11.47 6.00
CA GLN A 2 -16.37 -11.58 7.46
C GLN A 2 -16.54 -13.05 7.86
N LEU A 3 -15.63 -13.55 8.72
CA LEU A 3 -15.68 -14.90 9.27
C LEU A 3 -16.00 -14.80 10.76
N SER A 4 -16.89 -15.65 11.25
CA SER A 4 -17.09 -15.87 12.68
C SER A 4 -15.86 -16.54 13.30
N ASP A 5 -15.70 -16.41 14.61
CA ASP A 5 -14.55 -17.01 15.31
C ASP A 5 -14.55 -18.54 15.22
N GLY A 6 -15.74 -19.16 15.17
CA GLY A 6 -15.88 -20.59 14.91
C GLY A 6 -15.41 -20.98 13.51
N GLU A 7 -15.77 -20.23 12.48
CA GLU A 7 -15.30 -20.46 11.10
C GLU A 7 -13.79 -20.29 10.98
N LYS A 8 -13.21 -19.27 11.64
CA LYS A 8 -11.74 -19.09 11.68
C LYS A 8 -11.07 -20.31 12.29
N LEU A 9 -11.55 -20.80 13.44
CA LEU A 9 -10.97 -21.97 14.10
C LEU A 9 -11.07 -23.24 13.22
N ILE A 10 -12.22 -23.47 12.59
CA ILE A 10 -12.40 -24.60 11.66
C ILE A 10 -11.43 -24.52 10.48
N LEU A 11 -11.33 -23.36 9.84
CA LEU A 11 -10.41 -23.15 8.70
C LEU A 11 -8.95 -23.34 9.12
N MET A 12 -8.57 -22.86 10.30
CA MET A 12 -7.23 -23.04 10.85
C MET A 12 -6.92 -24.51 11.10
N MET A 13 -7.84 -25.26 11.72
CA MET A 13 -7.68 -26.70 11.91
C MET A 13 -7.60 -27.46 10.57
N LEU A 14 -8.35 -27.03 9.55
CA LEU A 14 -8.27 -27.60 8.20
C LEU A 14 -6.91 -27.31 7.55
N CYS A 15 -6.38 -26.09 7.66
CA CYS A 15 -5.04 -25.76 7.16
C CYS A 15 -3.97 -26.64 7.85
N ASP A 16 -4.09 -26.88 9.16
CA ASP A 16 -3.17 -27.78 9.88
C ASP A 16 -3.26 -29.23 9.39
N LEU A 17 -4.45 -29.70 9.02
CA LEU A 17 -4.63 -31.02 8.41
C LEU A 17 -3.99 -31.07 7.01
N TYR A 18 -4.09 -30.00 6.22
CA TYR A 18 -3.41 -29.92 4.92
C TYR A 18 -1.90 -30.04 5.08
N ASP A 19 -1.30 -29.26 5.98
CA ASP A 19 0.14 -29.30 6.25
C ASP A 19 0.59 -30.69 6.73
N LYS A 20 -0.08 -31.24 7.74
CA LYS A 20 0.33 -32.51 8.38
C LYS A 20 0.19 -33.70 7.45
N ASN A 21 -0.80 -33.69 6.55
CA ASN A 21 -1.03 -34.76 5.60
C ASN A 21 -0.40 -34.47 4.23
N LYS A 22 0.29 -33.33 4.05
CA LYS A 22 0.91 -32.89 2.79
C LYS A 22 -0.07 -32.87 1.62
N ILE A 23 -1.25 -32.31 1.85
CA ILE A 23 -2.32 -32.22 0.85
C ILE A 23 -2.05 -31.02 -0.07
N GLU A 24 -1.96 -31.28 -1.37
CA GLU A 24 -1.96 -30.25 -2.41
C GLU A 24 -3.38 -30.10 -2.95
N GLY A 25 -4.15 -29.17 -2.35
CA GLY A 25 -5.48 -28.83 -2.83
C GLY A 25 -5.48 -27.64 -3.79
N GLU A 26 -6.61 -27.40 -4.45
CA GLU A 26 -6.80 -26.24 -5.33
C GLU A 26 -6.81 -24.91 -4.56
N ILE A 27 -7.20 -24.94 -3.28
CA ILE A 27 -7.18 -23.77 -2.41
C ILE A 27 -5.82 -23.69 -1.74
N ASP A 28 -5.18 -22.53 -1.90
CA ASP A 28 -3.96 -22.17 -1.19
C ASP A 28 -4.26 -21.98 0.31
N HIS A 29 -4.11 -23.06 1.06
CA HIS A 29 -4.32 -23.08 2.51
C HIS A 29 -3.32 -22.17 3.26
N THR A 30 -2.13 -21.92 2.70
CA THR A 30 -1.17 -20.99 3.30
C THR A 30 -1.66 -19.55 3.22
N PHE A 31 -2.22 -19.16 2.07
CA PHE A 31 -2.86 -17.86 1.91
C PHE A 31 -4.10 -17.70 2.81
N VAL A 32 -4.91 -18.75 2.96
CA VAL A 32 -6.07 -18.74 3.88
C VAL A 32 -5.63 -18.50 5.32
N ARG A 33 -4.60 -19.23 5.76
CA ARG A 33 -3.99 -19.08 7.08
C ARG A 33 -3.50 -17.65 7.33
N ASP A 34 -2.72 -17.12 6.40
CA ASP A 34 -2.14 -15.77 6.53
C ASP A 34 -3.24 -14.70 6.58
N ALA A 35 -4.25 -14.78 5.70
CA ALA A 35 -5.37 -13.85 5.69
C ALA A 35 -6.16 -13.84 7.01
N ILE A 36 -6.24 -14.98 7.71
CA ILE A 36 -6.91 -15.08 9.02
C ILE A 36 -6.00 -14.51 10.12
N PHE A 37 -4.74 -14.94 10.19
CA PHE A 37 -3.81 -14.51 11.26
C PHE A 37 -3.52 -13.00 11.22
N GLU A 38 -3.39 -12.43 10.04
CA GLU A 38 -3.09 -11.01 9.84
C GLU A 38 -4.36 -10.13 9.82
N ASN A 39 -5.53 -10.74 10.04
CA ASN A 39 -6.83 -10.07 9.99
C ASN A 39 -7.12 -9.39 8.63
N GLN A 40 -6.67 -10.00 7.53
CA GLN A 40 -6.82 -9.52 6.15
C GLN A 40 -7.81 -10.38 5.34
N THR A 41 -8.87 -10.90 5.97
CA THR A 41 -9.84 -11.80 5.32
C THR A 41 -10.61 -11.18 4.14
N TRP A 42 -10.54 -9.86 3.97
CA TRP A 42 -11.03 -9.17 2.78
C TRP A 42 -10.31 -9.60 1.49
N ALA A 43 -9.08 -10.10 1.60
CA ALA A 43 -8.27 -10.51 0.45
C ALA A 43 -8.67 -11.90 -0.10
N LEU A 44 -9.39 -12.70 0.69
CA LEU A 44 -9.84 -14.04 0.27
C LEU A 44 -10.73 -13.98 -1.00
N PRO A 45 -11.77 -13.12 -1.06
CA PRO A 45 -12.51 -12.91 -2.32
C PRO A 45 -11.68 -12.39 -3.49
N TRP A 46 -10.57 -11.69 -3.24
CA TRP A 46 -9.71 -11.21 -4.31
C TRP A 46 -8.83 -12.32 -4.89
N LYS A 47 -8.20 -13.11 -4.01
CA LYS A 47 -7.37 -14.25 -4.42
C LYS A 47 -8.19 -15.35 -5.07
N PHE A 48 -9.36 -15.66 -4.50
CA PHE A 48 -10.24 -16.74 -4.95
C PHE A 48 -11.47 -16.20 -5.67
N SER A 49 -11.26 -15.33 -6.66
CA SER A 49 -12.33 -14.63 -7.39
C SER A 49 -13.32 -15.54 -8.15
N GLY A 50 -12.94 -16.81 -8.39
CA GLY A 50 -13.82 -17.82 -8.97
C GLY A 50 -14.90 -18.36 -8.02
N ILE A 51 -14.80 -18.08 -6.72
CA ILE A 51 -15.79 -18.49 -5.71
C ILE A 51 -16.83 -17.37 -5.54
N PRO A 52 -18.14 -17.66 -5.61
CA PRO A 52 -19.19 -16.65 -5.50
C PRO A 52 -19.41 -16.20 -4.03
N PHE A 53 -18.44 -15.47 -3.48
CA PHE A 53 -18.56 -14.89 -2.13
C PHE A 53 -19.66 -13.82 -2.07
N LYS A 54 -20.47 -13.86 -1.02
CA LYS A 54 -21.55 -12.87 -0.81
C LYS A 54 -21.06 -11.47 -0.46
N ASN A 55 -19.92 -11.37 0.25
CA ASN A 55 -19.35 -10.09 0.69
C ASN A 55 -17.90 -9.93 0.21
N THR A 56 -17.76 -9.13 -0.84
CA THR A 56 -16.51 -8.78 -1.52
C THR A 56 -16.11 -7.32 -1.27
N GLU A 57 -16.75 -6.62 -0.32
CA GLU A 57 -16.43 -5.22 -0.05
C GLU A 57 -15.00 -5.07 0.47
N THR A 58 -14.28 -4.16 -0.17
CA THR A 58 -12.93 -3.78 0.24
C THR A 58 -12.99 -2.77 1.40
N PRO A 59 -12.34 -3.04 2.55
CA PRO A 59 -12.32 -2.13 3.68
C PRO A 59 -11.79 -0.74 3.32
N ARG A 60 -12.27 0.29 4.03
CA ARG A 60 -11.82 1.69 3.81
C ARG A 60 -10.32 1.86 4.00
N VAL A 61 -9.73 1.21 5.00
CA VAL A 61 -8.27 1.21 5.25
C VAL A 61 -7.52 0.69 4.03
N VAL A 62 -7.96 -0.44 3.47
CA VAL A 62 -7.35 -1.06 2.29
C VAL A 62 -7.47 -0.14 1.06
N LYS A 63 -8.65 0.44 0.81
CA LYS A 63 -8.83 1.42 -0.29
C LYS A 63 -7.82 2.57 -0.17
N LYS A 64 -7.70 3.13 1.04
CA LYS A 64 -6.75 4.23 1.30
C LYS A 64 -5.30 3.80 1.14
N VAL A 65 -4.95 2.57 1.53
CA VAL A 65 -3.61 2.02 1.24
C VAL A 65 -3.36 1.94 -0.26
N LEU A 66 -4.31 1.44 -1.05
CA LEU A 66 -4.16 1.38 -2.51
C LEU A 66 -3.95 2.78 -3.11
N ASP A 67 -4.77 3.76 -2.71
CA ASP A 67 -4.62 5.15 -3.17
C ASP A 67 -3.21 5.68 -2.86
N ILE A 68 -2.72 5.43 -1.64
CA ILE A 68 -1.37 5.86 -1.22
C ILE A 68 -0.29 5.15 -2.03
N LEU A 69 -0.41 3.83 -2.26
CA LEU A 69 0.55 3.07 -3.07
C LEU A 69 0.57 3.55 -4.52
N ASP A 70 -0.59 3.82 -5.13
CA ASP A 70 -0.69 4.36 -6.49
C ASP A 70 -0.10 5.77 -6.58
N MET A 71 -0.38 6.65 -5.61
CA MET A 71 0.27 7.97 -5.55
C MET A 71 1.80 7.83 -5.48
N TRP A 72 2.32 6.96 -4.62
CA TRP A 72 3.77 6.76 -4.50
C TRP A 72 4.40 6.13 -5.74
N ARG A 73 3.70 5.21 -6.41
CA ARG A 73 4.12 4.67 -7.71
C ARG A 73 4.33 5.79 -8.72
N VAL A 74 3.34 6.69 -8.84
CA VAL A 74 3.42 7.81 -9.77
C VAL A 74 4.53 8.79 -9.38
N ILE A 75 4.70 9.09 -8.09
CA ILE A 75 5.77 9.97 -7.61
C ILE A 75 7.15 9.39 -7.93
N GLU A 76 7.40 8.13 -7.59
CA GLU A 76 8.69 7.47 -7.83
C GLU A 76 9.00 7.36 -9.33
N TYR A 77 8.00 7.00 -10.14
CA TYR A 77 8.13 6.96 -11.59
C TYR A 77 8.39 8.34 -12.20
N SER A 78 7.62 9.36 -11.81
CA SER A 78 7.80 10.72 -12.32
C SER A 78 9.18 11.28 -11.94
N TYR A 79 9.68 10.95 -10.74
CA TYR A 79 11.03 11.32 -10.32
C TYR A 79 12.12 10.61 -11.12
N SER A 80 11.92 9.34 -11.52
CA SER A 80 12.90 8.62 -12.35
C SER A 80 13.03 9.20 -13.75
N GLU A 81 11.96 9.79 -14.28
CA GLU A 81 11.94 10.43 -15.60
C GLU A 81 12.59 11.83 -15.63
N LEU A 82 12.85 12.43 -14.46
CA LEU A 82 13.50 13.75 -14.39
C LEU A 82 14.97 13.68 -14.84
N THR A 83 15.41 14.73 -15.53
CA THR A 83 16.82 14.97 -15.81
C THR A 83 17.61 15.28 -14.53
N GLU A 84 18.93 15.17 -14.57
CA GLU A 84 19.76 15.47 -13.40
C GLU A 84 19.68 16.95 -12.99
N GLU A 85 19.52 17.85 -13.95
CA GLU A 85 19.26 19.28 -13.71
C GLU A 85 17.92 19.49 -12.99
N GLU A 86 16.86 18.78 -13.39
CA GLU A 86 15.56 18.85 -12.74
C GLU A 86 15.56 18.23 -11.35
N LYS A 87 16.24 17.10 -11.14
CA LYS A 87 16.43 16.51 -9.80
C LYS A 87 17.17 17.47 -8.87
N LYS A 88 18.17 18.19 -9.38
CA LYS A 88 18.85 19.25 -8.62
C LYS A 88 17.90 20.37 -8.23
N LYS A 89 17.09 20.86 -9.18
CA LYS A 89 16.04 21.88 -8.90
C LYS A 89 15.01 21.37 -7.89
N LEU A 90 14.56 20.13 -8.00
CA LEU A 90 13.60 19.54 -7.05
C LEU A 90 14.16 19.51 -5.64
N LYS A 91 15.43 19.11 -5.49
CA LYS A 91 16.15 19.14 -4.22
C LYS A 91 16.30 20.56 -3.66
N GLU A 92 16.53 21.56 -4.51
CA GLU A 92 16.58 22.97 -4.09
C GLU A 92 15.20 23.46 -3.61
N ASN A 93 14.12 23.06 -4.29
CA ASN A 93 12.76 23.48 -3.95
C ASN A 93 12.18 22.79 -2.71
N VAL A 94 12.54 21.52 -2.45
CA VAL A 94 11.94 20.68 -1.40
C VAL A 94 12.97 19.90 -0.57
N GLU A 95 14.14 20.52 -0.33
CA GLU A 95 15.26 20.04 0.49
C GLU A 95 15.38 18.50 0.62
N LEU A 96 15.15 17.96 1.83
CA LEU A 96 15.30 16.55 2.18
C LEU A 96 14.36 15.64 1.38
N PHE A 97 13.18 16.14 1.02
CA PHE A 97 12.14 15.35 0.35
C PHE A 97 12.32 15.30 -1.16
N GLY A 98 12.99 16.30 -1.76
CA GLY A 98 13.29 16.34 -3.19
C GLY A 98 14.53 15.53 -3.61
N LYS A 99 15.37 15.12 -2.64
CA LYS A 99 16.63 14.40 -2.95
C LYS A 99 16.40 12.97 -3.45
N ASN A 100 15.46 12.24 -2.86
CA ASN A 100 15.12 10.87 -3.22
C ASN A 100 13.73 10.53 -2.66
N PRO A 101 12.66 10.94 -3.36
CA PRO A 101 11.30 10.69 -2.89
C PRO A 101 10.97 9.21 -3.04
N ILE A 102 10.94 8.49 -1.91
CA ILE A 102 10.59 7.07 -1.87
C ILE A 102 9.49 6.82 -0.85
N PHE A 103 8.64 5.83 -1.14
CA PHE A 103 7.68 5.30 -0.20
C PHE A 103 8.40 4.68 0.99
N LYS A 104 7.94 5.03 2.19
CA LYS A 104 8.52 4.61 3.47
C LYS A 104 7.59 3.73 4.29
N GLY A 105 6.43 3.38 3.74
CA GLY A 105 5.43 2.61 4.45
C GLY A 105 4.72 3.38 5.56
N PHE A 106 4.28 2.68 6.60
CA PHE A 106 3.42 3.18 7.68
C PHE A 106 4.04 2.95 9.05
N ASP A 107 3.60 3.70 10.05
CA ASP A 107 4.13 3.56 11.41
C ASP A 107 3.68 2.22 12.03
N GLY A 108 4.63 1.33 12.29
CA GLY A 108 4.36 0.02 12.88
C GLY A 108 3.80 0.07 14.31
N ASN A 109 3.82 1.21 15.00
CA ASN A 109 3.25 1.33 16.35
C ASN A 109 1.84 1.94 16.37
N ASN A 110 1.56 2.89 15.46
CA ASN A 110 0.33 3.69 15.48
C ASN A 110 -0.57 3.48 14.25
N GLU A 111 -0.02 2.92 13.16
CA GLU A 111 -0.68 2.75 11.86
C GLU A 111 -0.66 1.26 11.43
N THR A 112 -0.70 0.35 12.39
CA THR A 112 -0.56 -1.11 12.20
C THR A 112 -1.53 -1.69 11.19
N GLU A 113 -2.79 -1.24 11.17
CA GLU A 113 -3.78 -1.72 10.19
C GLU A 113 -3.42 -1.32 8.74
N TYR A 114 -2.85 -0.13 8.56
CA TYR A 114 -2.39 0.33 7.24
C TYR A 114 -1.13 -0.41 6.82
N LEU A 115 -0.20 -0.62 7.75
CA LEU A 115 1.01 -1.42 7.53
C LEU A 115 0.67 -2.85 7.10
N ALA A 116 -0.20 -3.53 7.86
CA ALA A 116 -0.61 -4.89 7.56
C ALA A 116 -1.34 -4.99 6.21
N ALA A 117 -2.24 -4.03 5.91
CA ALA A 117 -2.90 -4.00 4.61
C ALA A 117 -1.91 -3.77 3.45
N ALA A 118 -0.91 -2.89 3.63
CA ALA A 118 0.12 -2.63 2.62
C ALA A 118 1.00 -3.87 2.38
N ASP A 119 1.48 -4.50 3.46
CA ASP A 119 2.25 -5.74 3.38
C ASP A 119 1.46 -6.83 2.66
N PHE A 120 0.19 -7.02 3.01
CA PHE A 120 -0.65 -8.04 2.41
C PHE A 120 -0.90 -7.79 0.90
N VAL A 121 -1.13 -6.53 0.51
CA VAL A 121 -1.25 -6.14 -0.90
C VAL A 121 0.04 -6.41 -1.67
N ILE A 122 1.19 -6.05 -1.10
CA ILE A 122 2.49 -6.11 -1.78
C ILE A 122 3.05 -7.53 -1.84
N ASN A 123 3.11 -8.18 -0.68
CA ASN A 123 3.86 -9.41 -0.47
C ASN A 123 2.99 -10.68 -0.53
N LYS A 124 1.66 -10.59 -0.30
CA LYS A 124 0.76 -11.77 -0.33
C LYS A 124 -0.11 -11.82 -1.58
N LEU A 125 -0.48 -10.66 -2.12
CA LEU A 125 -1.31 -10.53 -3.34
C LEU A 125 -0.49 -10.22 -4.60
N ASP A 126 0.83 -10.05 -4.47
CA ASP A 126 1.75 -9.75 -5.57
C ASP A 126 1.36 -8.52 -6.41
N ARG A 127 0.83 -7.48 -5.75
CA ARG A 127 0.52 -6.19 -6.38
C ARG A 127 1.56 -5.17 -5.99
N PHE A 128 1.77 -4.13 -6.82
CA PHE A 128 2.78 -3.11 -6.54
C PHE A 128 4.18 -3.70 -6.29
N GLU A 129 4.61 -4.56 -7.22
CA GLU A 129 5.85 -5.33 -7.09
C GLU A 129 7.09 -4.45 -6.93
N GLU A 130 7.05 -3.21 -7.44
CA GLU A 130 8.09 -2.20 -7.27
C GLU A 130 8.37 -1.87 -5.79
N PHE A 131 7.43 -2.18 -4.88
CA PHE A 131 7.57 -1.99 -3.44
C PHE A 131 7.94 -3.28 -2.68
N LYS A 132 8.06 -4.43 -3.35
CA LYS A 132 8.48 -5.68 -2.70
C LYS A 132 9.88 -5.54 -2.10
N LEU A 133 10.14 -6.32 -1.05
CA LEU A 133 11.43 -6.38 -0.32
C LEU A 133 11.86 -5.07 0.36
N ARG A 134 11.00 -4.05 0.40
CA ARG A 134 11.26 -2.81 1.15
C ARG A 134 10.81 -2.95 2.60
N ASP A 135 11.45 -2.19 3.48
CA ASP A 135 10.93 -1.99 4.84
C ASP A 135 9.72 -1.06 4.77
N LEU A 136 8.56 -1.60 5.12
CA LEU A 136 7.29 -0.88 5.15
C LEU A 136 7.04 -0.21 6.51
N ASN A 137 7.93 -0.34 7.50
CA ASN A 137 7.80 0.39 8.75
C ASN A 137 8.47 1.75 8.64
N SER A 138 7.67 2.82 8.63
CA SER A 138 8.19 4.19 8.55
C SER A 138 8.84 4.66 9.87
N HIS A 139 8.64 3.92 10.97
CA HIS A 139 9.03 4.27 12.35
C HIS A 139 8.51 5.62 12.86
N THR A 140 7.63 6.28 12.09
CA THR A 140 7.11 7.62 12.36
C THR A 140 5.73 7.79 11.72
N PRO A 141 4.77 8.49 12.35
CA PRO A 141 3.44 8.70 11.78
C PRO A 141 3.50 9.28 10.36
N SER A 142 2.88 8.59 9.41
CA SER A 142 2.99 8.85 7.98
C SER A 142 1.66 9.25 7.34
N LEU A 143 0.54 8.79 7.91
CA LEU A 143 -0.78 8.84 7.31
C LEU A 143 -1.26 10.27 7.08
N ALA A 144 -1.15 11.12 8.11
CA ALA A 144 -1.54 12.52 8.00
C ALA A 144 -0.72 13.28 6.93
N THR A 145 0.52 12.84 6.69
CA THR A 145 1.35 13.40 5.62
C THR A 145 0.90 12.91 4.26
N TYR A 146 0.62 11.61 4.10
CA TYR A 146 0.10 11.06 2.86
C TYR A 146 -1.26 11.64 2.49
N GLU A 147 -2.14 11.92 3.45
CA GLU A 147 -3.42 12.60 3.22
C GLU A 147 -3.22 13.99 2.61
N ARG A 148 -2.32 14.81 3.19
CA ARG A 148 -2.02 16.14 2.65
C ARG A 148 -1.45 16.07 1.23
N MET A 149 -0.54 15.12 0.99
CA MET A 149 0.00 14.88 -0.35
C MET A 149 -1.11 14.50 -1.32
N MET A 150 -2.03 13.61 -0.91
CA MET A 150 -3.15 13.13 -1.74
C MET A 150 -4.09 14.27 -2.17
N HIS A 151 -4.35 15.23 -1.27
CA HIS A 151 -5.18 16.39 -1.58
C HIS A 151 -4.62 17.25 -2.73
N VAL A 152 -3.30 17.31 -2.87
CA VAL A 152 -2.62 18.02 -3.97
C VAL A 152 -2.44 17.09 -5.17
N PHE A 153 -2.12 15.82 -4.96
CA PHE A 153 -1.87 14.84 -6.00
C PHE A 153 -3.09 14.57 -6.89
N ASN A 154 -4.25 14.30 -6.28
CA ASN A 154 -5.46 13.90 -7.02
C ASN A 154 -5.85 14.87 -8.15
N PRO A 155 -6.03 16.19 -7.90
CA PRO A 155 -6.39 17.11 -8.97
C PRO A 155 -5.33 17.18 -10.07
N LEU A 156 -4.04 17.20 -9.70
CA LEU A 156 -2.94 17.26 -10.68
C LEU A 156 -2.88 16.00 -11.55
N PHE A 157 -3.06 14.82 -10.95
CA PHE A 157 -3.04 13.55 -11.67
C PHE A 157 -4.23 13.41 -12.64
N HIS A 158 -5.41 13.91 -12.25
CA HIS A 158 -6.57 13.98 -13.13
C HIS A 158 -6.37 14.97 -14.28
N GLU A 159 -5.78 16.14 -14.02
CA GLU A 159 -5.46 17.14 -15.05
C GLU A 159 -4.45 16.62 -16.07
N ASN A 160 -3.51 15.79 -15.64
CA ASN A 160 -2.51 15.16 -16.49
C ASN A 160 -3.04 13.96 -17.29
N PHE A 161 -4.32 13.60 -17.21
CA PHE A 161 -4.88 12.41 -17.85
C PHE A 161 -4.15 11.10 -17.48
N GLY A 162 -3.55 11.04 -16.29
CA GLY A 162 -2.77 9.89 -15.84
C GLY A 162 -1.31 9.86 -16.31
N GLU A 163 -0.82 10.90 -16.98
CA GLU A 163 0.60 11.05 -17.34
C GLU A 163 1.48 11.36 -16.11
N PRO A 164 2.81 11.14 -16.20
CA PRO A 164 3.75 11.49 -15.15
C PRO A 164 3.67 12.95 -14.71
N LEU A 165 3.96 13.21 -13.45
CA LEU A 165 3.97 14.55 -12.88
C LEU A 165 5.17 15.34 -13.39
N THR A 166 4.97 16.60 -13.75
CA THR A 166 6.08 17.51 -14.08
C THR A 166 6.91 17.84 -12.84
N LEU A 167 8.09 18.43 -13.03
CA LEU A 167 8.92 18.94 -11.93
C LEU A 167 8.13 19.86 -10.98
N GLU A 168 7.32 20.76 -11.51
CA GLU A 168 6.51 21.69 -10.72
C GLU A 168 5.45 20.96 -9.91
N GLN A 169 4.76 19.99 -10.51
CA GLN A 169 3.73 19.20 -9.84
C GLN A 169 4.32 18.29 -8.76
N LEU A 170 5.45 17.63 -9.03
CA LEU A 170 6.21 16.88 -8.04
C LEU A 170 6.64 17.76 -6.87
N THR A 171 7.11 18.98 -7.17
CA THR A 171 7.48 19.97 -6.15
C THR A 171 6.28 20.29 -5.25
N LEU A 172 5.10 20.54 -5.82
CA LEU A 172 3.88 20.83 -5.06
C LEU A 172 3.48 19.67 -4.15
N VAL A 173 3.46 18.44 -4.67
CA VAL A 173 3.08 17.24 -3.90
C VAL A 173 4.09 16.97 -2.79
N LEU A 174 5.40 17.00 -3.07
CA LEU A 174 6.42 16.70 -2.07
C LEU A 174 6.53 17.77 -0.98
N ARG A 175 6.17 19.02 -1.28
CA ARG A 175 6.12 20.11 -0.28
C ARG A 175 5.13 19.80 0.84
N GLU A 176 4.08 19.01 0.57
CA GLU A 176 3.11 18.61 1.58
C GLU A 176 3.69 17.70 2.68
N LYS A 177 4.87 17.10 2.43
CA LYS A 177 5.64 16.36 3.45
C LYS A 177 6.21 17.27 4.54
N ILE A 178 6.43 18.56 4.24
CA ILE A 178 6.80 19.54 5.25
C ILE A 178 5.58 19.79 6.12
N HIS A 179 5.74 19.56 7.42
CA HIS A 179 4.66 19.79 8.39
C HIS A 179 4.18 21.26 8.29
N PRO A 180 2.86 21.54 8.30
CA PRO A 180 2.33 22.89 8.10
C PRO A 180 2.94 23.96 9.02
N SER A 181 3.33 23.60 10.25
CA SER A 181 3.99 24.52 11.20
C SER A 181 5.45 24.86 10.88
N ARG A 182 6.04 24.24 9.85
CA ARG A 182 7.43 24.43 9.42
C ARG A 182 7.54 24.85 7.95
N ARG A 183 6.44 25.30 7.35
CA ARG A 183 6.39 25.81 5.98
C ARG A 183 6.74 27.29 5.92
#